data_AF-A0A935ZX77-F1
#
_entry.id   AF-A0A935ZX77-F1
#
_cell.length_a   1.000
_cell.length_b   1.000
_cell.length_c   1.000
_cell.angle_alpha   90.00
_cell.angle_beta   90.00
_cell.angle_gamma   90.00
#
_symmetry.space_group_name_H-M   'P 1'
#
loop_
_entity.id
_entity.type
_entity.pdbx_description
1 polymer ?
#
loop_
_entity_poly.entity_id
_entity_poly.type
_entity_poly.pdbx_seq_one_letter_code
_entity_poly.pdbx_strand_id
1 'polypeptide(L)'
;MGAETEYMGTGRAKVWTYLIVAAVLVVGVVVANFALTNPELASKGVDAFMGMPPWGFPAAAALVGLVVFAVGLKLETDWPEALGALLVAGALAGGEFLLGWKRFELGGMVVVPYVIPLAAFLLLMGYSVVRSR
;
A
#
# COMPACT_ATOMS: atom_id res chain seq x y z
N MET A 1 -2.03 -21.26 -23.84
CA MET A 1 -1.58 -19.92 -23.42
C MET A 1 -1.55 -19.93 -21.90
N GLY A 2 -0.42 -19.59 -21.28
CA GLY A 2 -0.23 -19.78 -19.85
C GLY A 2 -1.01 -18.76 -19.03
N ALA A 3 -1.47 -19.14 -17.83
CA ALA A 3 -2.18 -18.25 -16.91
C ALA A 3 -1.42 -16.92 -16.63
N GLU A 4 -0.10 -16.93 -16.79
CA GLU A 4 0.76 -15.75 -16.71
C GLU A 4 0.46 -14.65 -17.75
N THR A 5 0.02 -15.02 -18.96
CA THR A 5 -0.31 -14.04 -20.01
C THR A 5 -1.67 -13.38 -19.81
N GLU A 6 -2.56 -14.04 -19.06
CA GLU A 6 -3.93 -13.59 -18.82
C GLU A 6 -4.03 -12.68 -17.59
N TYR A 7 -3.17 -12.89 -16.57
CA TYR A 7 -3.17 -12.08 -15.34
C TYR A 7 -2.20 -10.90 -15.32
N MET A 8 -1.21 -10.84 -16.21
CA MET A 8 -0.15 -9.81 -16.16
C MET A 8 -0.09 -8.91 -17.40
N GLY A 9 -1.05 -9.03 -18.31
CA GLY A 9 -1.07 -8.27 -19.57
C GLY A 9 0.13 -8.56 -20.50
N THR A 10 0.11 -7.93 -21.68
CA THR A 10 1.22 -8.01 -22.65
C THR A 10 2.54 -7.53 -22.05
N GLY A 11 3.69 -7.96 -22.58
CA GLY A 11 5.03 -7.82 -21.96
C GLY A 11 5.43 -6.42 -21.43
N ARG A 12 4.78 -5.34 -21.86
CA ARG A 12 4.93 -4.00 -21.26
C ARG A 12 4.41 -3.90 -19.82
N ALA A 13 3.30 -4.56 -19.49
CA ALA A 13 2.72 -4.53 -18.14
C ALA A 13 3.64 -5.24 -17.13
N LYS A 14 4.24 -6.38 -17.50
CA LYS A 14 5.29 -7.05 -16.71
C LYS A 14 6.47 -6.13 -16.38
N VAL A 15 6.95 -5.36 -17.37
CA VAL A 15 8.06 -4.40 -17.17
C VAL A 15 7.68 -3.30 -16.17
N TRP A 16 6.45 -2.78 -16.24
CA TRP A 16 5.98 -1.75 -15.32
C TRP A 16 5.85 -2.26 -13.88
N THR A 17 5.33 -3.48 -13.67
CA THR A 17 5.29 -4.09 -12.33
C THR A 17 6.68 -4.21 -11.72
N TYR A 18 7.67 -4.70 -12.49
CA TYR A 18 9.05 -4.77 -12.01
C TYR A 18 9.65 -3.39 -11.73
N LEU A 19 9.37 -2.40 -12.58
CA LEU A 19 9.83 -1.02 -12.35
C LEU A 19 9.23 -0.41 -11.09
N ILE A 20 7.96 -0.68 -10.79
CA ILE A 20 7.30 -0.17 -9.58
C ILE A 20 7.85 -0.87 -8.34
N VAL A 21 7.99 -2.20 -8.36
CA VAL A 21 8.60 -2.93 -7.23
C VAL A 21 10.03 -2.45 -7.01
N ALA A 22 10.81 -2.27 -8.07
CA ALA A 22 12.16 -1.72 -7.98
C ALA A 22 12.15 -0.28 -7.44
N ALA A 23 11.25 0.58 -7.90
CA ALA A 23 11.13 1.94 -7.40
C ALA A 23 10.73 2.00 -5.92
N VAL A 24 9.77 1.18 -5.49
CA VAL A 24 9.35 1.07 -4.08
C VAL A 24 10.50 0.56 -3.23
N LEU A 25 11.24 -0.45 -3.69
CA LEU A 25 12.44 -0.96 -3.01
C LEU A 25 13.51 0.13 -2.89
N VAL A 26 13.79 0.84 -3.98
CA VAL A 26 14.77 1.94 -3.99
C VAL A 26 14.34 3.05 -3.05
N VAL A 27 13.08 3.48 -3.09
CA VAL A 27 12.54 4.50 -2.18
C VAL A 27 12.63 4.02 -0.73
N GLY A 28 12.24 2.77 -0.45
CA GLY A 28 12.33 2.19 0.89
C GLY A 28 13.76 2.15 1.43
N VAL A 29 14.72 1.74 0.60
CA VAL A 29 16.16 1.73 0.94
C VAL A 29 16.68 3.14 1.15
N VAL A 30 16.31 4.09 0.29
CA VAL A 30 16.72 5.50 0.41
C VAL A 30 16.16 6.13 1.69
N VAL A 31 14.89 5.90 2.00
CA VAL A 31 14.25 6.40 3.23
C VAL A 31 14.87 5.76 4.47
N ALA A 32 15.09 4.45 4.47
CA ALA A 32 15.76 3.76 5.58
C ALA A 32 17.19 4.27 5.78
N ASN A 33 17.96 4.40 4.69
CA ASN A 33 19.32 4.93 4.75
C ASN A 33 19.35 6.39 5.21
N PHE A 34 18.43 7.24 4.73
CA PHE A 34 18.29 8.62 5.16
C PHE A 34 17.95 8.72 6.66
N ALA A 35 17.02 7.89 7.14
CA ALA A 35 16.67 7.85 8.57
C ALA A 35 17.85 7.45 9.46
N LEU A 36 18.69 6.52 9.00
CA LEU A 36 19.87 6.06 9.73
C LEU A 36 21.05 7.04 9.66
N THR A 37 21.24 7.71 8.53
CA THR A 37 22.38 8.61 8.29
C THR A 37 22.13 10.04 8.74
N ASN A 38 20.87 10.50 8.73
CA ASN A 38 20.48 11.86 9.06
C ASN A 38 19.33 11.87 10.10
N PRO A 39 19.57 11.37 11.32
CA PRO A 39 18.54 11.23 12.34
C PRO A 39 17.90 12.57 12.75
N GLU A 40 18.64 13.68 12.70
CA GLU A 40 18.10 15.02 13.01
C GLU A 40 17.17 15.59 11.93
N LEU A 41 17.42 15.27 10.65
CA LEU A 41 16.52 15.67 9.56
C LEU A 41 15.31 14.75 9.49
N ALA A 42 15.50 13.47 9.80
CA ALA A 42 14.39 12.54 9.99
C ALA A 42 13.52 12.97 11.17
N SER A 43 14.10 13.40 12.30
CA SER A 43 13.33 13.91 13.44
C SER A 43 12.61 15.21 13.10
N LYS A 44 13.21 16.14 12.35
CA LYS A 44 12.53 17.37 11.87
C LYS A 44 11.42 17.08 10.85
N GLY A 45 11.62 16.09 9.98
CA GLY A 45 10.58 15.59 9.09
C GLY A 45 9.42 14.98 9.88
N VAL A 46 9.74 14.21 10.92
CA VAL A 46 8.78 13.73 11.92
C VAL A 46 8.12 14.89 12.67
N ASP A 47 8.84 15.96 13.04
CA ASP A 47 8.30 17.14 13.73
C ASP A 47 7.35 17.94 12.82
N ALA A 48 7.67 18.09 11.54
CA ALA A 48 6.77 18.63 10.53
C ALA A 48 5.52 17.73 10.35
N PHE A 49 5.70 16.41 10.45
CA PHE A 49 4.60 15.45 10.56
C PHE A 49 3.83 15.57 11.87
N MET A 50 4.48 15.91 13.00
CA MET A 50 3.84 16.09 14.31
C MET A 50 3.03 17.38 14.38
N GLY A 51 3.27 18.34 13.48
CA GLY A 51 2.37 19.47 13.27
C GLY A 51 1.03 19.07 12.65
N MET A 52 0.98 17.91 11.97
CA MET A 52 -0.27 17.28 11.53
C MET A 52 -0.79 16.33 12.61
N PRO A 53 -2.12 16.13 12.69
CA PRO A 53 -2.66 15.07 13.53
C PRO A 53 -2.03 13.72 13.16
N PRO A 54 -1.74 12.81 14.12
CA PRO A 54 -1.07 11.53 13.85
C PRO A 54 -1.77 10.66 12.77
N TRP A 55 -3.09 10.80 12.66
CA TRP A 55 -3.91 10.12 11.65
C TRP A 55 -3.83 10.75 10.25
N GLY A 56 -3.26 11.94 10.11
CA GLY A 56 -3.26 12.73 8.87
C GLY A 56 -2.52 12.03 7.73
N PHE A 57 -1.39 11.40 8.01
CA PHE A 57 -0.63 10.66 7.00
C PHE A 57 -1.35 9.39 6.53
N PRO A 58 -1.80 8.48 7.41
CA PRO A 58 -2.65 7.36 7.01
C PRO A 58 -3.89 7.80 6.23
N ALA A 59 -4.58 8.86 6.67
CA ALA A 59 -5.78 9.34 6.00
C ALA A 59 -5.49 9.86 4.58
N ALA A 60 -4.41 10.64 4.40
CA ALA A 60 -3.99 11.11 3.09
C ALA A 60 -3.57 9.95 2.18
N ALA A 61 -2.79 8.99 2.70
CA ALA A 61 -2.39 7.80 1.96
C ALA A 61 -3.60 6.95 1.54
N ALA A 62 -4.60 6.79 2.41
CA ALA A 62 -5.84 6.09 2.07
C ALA A 62 -6.62 6.83 0.97
N LEU A 63 -6.78 8.14 1.07
CA LEU A 63 -7.48 8.95 0.07
C LEU A 63 -6.80 8.89 -1.29
N VAL A 64 -5.48 9.11 -1.33
CA VAL A 64 -4.69 9.02 -2.56
C VAL A 64 -4.75 7.59 -3.11
N GLY A 65 -4.60 6.58 -2.26
CA GLY A 65 -4.69 5.17 -2.65
C GLY A 65 -6.03 4.82 -3.29
N LEU A 66 -7.14 5.26 -2.70
CA LEU A 66 -8.49 5.05 -3.25
C LEU A 66 -8.69 5.75 -4.60
N VAL A 67 -8.20 6.98 -4.75
CA VAL A 67 -8.29 7.72 -6.03
C VAL A 67 -7.46 7.01 -7.10
N VAL A 68 -6.22 6.63 -6.79
CA VAL A 68 -5.33 5.91 -7.72
C VAL A 68 -5.93 4.56 -8.10
N PHE A 69 -6.50 3.83 -7.13
CA PHE A 69 -7.21 2.58 -7.37
C PHE A 69 -8.41 2.79 -8.30
N ALA A 70 -9.27 3.76 -8.01
CA ALA A 70 -10.48 4.04 -8.78
C ALA A 70 -10.20 4.53 -10.21
N VAL A 71 -9.08 5.24 -10.41
CA VAL A 71 -8.58 5.59 -11.75
C VAL A 71 -8.02 4.34 -12.44
N GLY A 72 -7.26 3.51 -11.73
CA GLY A 72 -6.76 2.22 -12.22
C GLY A 72 -7.85 1.33 -12.81
N LEU A 73 -8.99 1.21 -12.12
CA LEU A 73 -10.17 0.47 -12.58
C LEU A 73 -10.77 0.94 -13.92
N LYS A 74 -10.31 2.06 -14.46
CA LYS A 74 -10.75 2.64 -15.74
C LYS A 74 -9.67 2.60 -16.82
N LEU A 75 -8.46 2.15 -16.49
CA LEU A 75 -7.33 2.08 -17.39
C LEU A 75 -7.11 0.62 -17.81
N GLU A 76 -6.61 0.39 -19.02
CA GLU A 76 -6.27 -0.97 -19.51
C GLU A 76 -5.05 -1.58 -18.80
N THR A 77 -4.37 -0.81 -17.96
CA THR A 77 -3.14 -1.24 -17.30
C THR A 77 -3.38 -1.39 -15.80
N ASP A 78 -3.04 -2.55 -15.25
CA ASP A 78 -3.44 -2.97 -13.89
C ASP A 78 -2.57 -2.37 -12.76
N TRP A 79 -1.44 -1.73 -13.07
CA TRP A 79 -0.51 -1.24 -12.04
C TRP A 79 -1.07 -0.13 -11.13
N PRO A 80 -1.92 0.81 -11.58
CA PRO A 80 -2.50 1.81 -10.70
C PRO A 80 -3.47 1.17 -9.69
N GLU A 81 -4.14 0.08 -10.06
CA GLU A 81 -4.96 -0.68 -9.11
C GLU A 81 -4.08 -1.30 -8.02
N ALA A 82 -3.00 -1.99 -8.40
CA ALA A 82 -2.08 -2.58 -7.43
C ALA A 82 -1.46 -1.53 -6.50
N LEU A 83 -1.04 -0.39 -7.04
CA LEU A 83 -0.47 0.70 -6.27
C LEU A 83 -1.50 1.34 -5.34
N GLY A 84 -2.71 1.59 -5.83
CA GLY A 84 -3.80 2.14 -5.05
C GLY A 84 -4.21 1.22 -3.90
N ALA A 85 -4.34 -0.08 -4.17
CA ALA A 85 -4.61 -1.10 -3.15
C ALA A 85 -3.50 -1.18 -2.10
N LEU A 86 -2.24 -1.08 -2.51
CA LEU A 86 -1.09 -1.08 -1.61
C LEU A 86 -1.07 0.16 -0.70
N LEU A 87 -1.38 1.34 -1.24
CA LEU A 87 -1.48 2.58 -0.46
C LEU A 87 -2.61 2.51 0.58
N VAL A 88 -3.77 1.94 0.21
CA VAL A 88 -4.88 1.73 1.16
C VAL A 88 -4.48 0.75 2.25
N ALA A 89 -3.83 -0.36 1.90
CA ALA A 89 -3.36 -1.34 2.88
C ALA A 89 -2.29 -0.74 3.81
N GLY A 90 -1.33 0.02 3.27
CA GLY A 90 -0.32 0.73 4.04
C GLY A 90 -0.92 1.77 4.98
N ALA A 91 -1.95 2.50 4.54
CA ALA A 91 -2.70 3.42 5.39
C ALA A 91 -3.42 2.70 6.54
N LEU A 92 -4.06 1.56 6.28
CA LEU A 92 -4.69 0.74 7.32
C LEU A 92 -3.65 0.22 8.32
N ALA A 93 -2.49 -0.23 7.84
CA ALA A 93 -1.41 -0.69 8.71
C ALA A 93 -0.86 0.45 9.59
N GLY A 94 -0.74 1.66 9.02
CA GLY A 94 -0.40 2.87 9.78
C GLY A 94 -1.47 3.21 10.81
N GLY A 95 -2.75 3.07 10.48
CA GLY A 95 -3.87 3.23 11.41
C GLY A 95 -3.84 2.22 12.56
N GLU A 96 -3.64 0.94 12.27
CA GLU A 96 -3.50 -0.11 13.29
C GLU A 96 -2.34 0.15 14.25
N PHE A 97 -1.20 0.60 13.70
CA PHE A 97 -0.04 0.97 14.50
C PHE A 97 -0.34 2.13 15.46
N LEU A 98 -1.02 3.18 14.97
CA LEU A 98 -1.40 4.34 15.80
C LEU A 98 -2.43 3.99 16.88
N LEU A 99 -3.38 3.09 16.57
CA LEU A 99 -4.36 2.59 17.53
C LEU A 99 -3.73 1.66 18.58
N GLY A 100 -2.48 1.23 18.37
CA GLY A 100 -1.75 0.37 19.31
C GLY A 100 -2.41 -1.00 19.46
N TRP A 101 -3.13 -1.49 18.45
CA TRP A 101 -3.83 -2.76 18.52
C TRP A 101 -2.82 -3.91 18.63
N LYS A 102 -2.86 -4.61 19.76
CA LYS A 102 -1.96 -5.74 20.04
C LYS A 102 -2.59 -7.10 19.74
N ARG A 103 -3.91 -7.19 19.81
CA ARG A 103 -4.70 -8.43 19.62
C ARG A 103 -6.10 -8.08 19.12
N PHE A 104 -6.62 -8.85 18.18
CA PHE A 104 -8.01 -8.82 17.75
C PHE A 104 -8.65 -10.16 18.07
N GLU A 105 -9.77 -10.20 18.80
CA GLU A 105 -10.54 -11.44 18.97
C GLU A 105 -11.71 -11.42 17.99
N LEU A 106 -11.65 -12.30 16.98
CA LEU A 106 -12.72 -12.46 15.98
C LEU A 106 -13.20 -13.91 16.02
N GLY A 107 -14.44 -14.13 16.48
CA GLY A 107 -15.01 -15.49 16.54
C GLY A 107 -14.26 -16.47 17.46
N GLY A 108 -13.61 -15.97 18.53
CA GLY A 108 -12.81 -16.78 19.46
C GLY A 108 -11.37 -17.04 19.01
N MET A 109 -10.94 -16.51 17.85
CA MET A 109 -9.55 -16.57 17.40
C MET A 109 -8.84 -15.25 17.66
N VAL A 110 -7.64 -15.32 18.25
CA VAL A 110 -6.73 -14.17 18.39
C VAL A 110 -6.03 -13.97 17.06
N VAL A 111 -6.41 -12.92 16.35
CA VAL A 111 -5.81 -12.51 15.08
C VAL A 111 -4.69 -11.51 15.37
N VAL A 112 -3.55 -11.73 14.73
CA VAL A 112 -2.38 -10.87 14.82
C VAL A 112 -2.69 -9.52 14.14
N PRO A 113 -2.18 -8.40 14.67
CA PRO A 113 -2.19 -7.12 13.94
C PRO A 113 -1.67 -7.33 12.50
N TYR A 114 -2.08 -6.49 11.55
CA TYR A 114 -1.76 -6.56 10.12
C TYR A 114 -2.60 -7.50 9.24
N VAL A 115 -3.52 -8.28 9.83
CA VAL A 115 -4.46 -9.07 9.03
C VAL A 115 -5.49 -8.19 8.32
N ILE A 116 -5.95 -7.08 8.93
CA ILE A 116 -6.90 -6.16 8.28
C ILE A 116 -6.27 -5.47 7.05
N PRO A 117 -5.04 -4.91 7.13
CA PRO A 117 -4.31 -4.42 5.96
C PRO A 117 -4.17 -5.45 4.85
N LEU A 118 -3.80 -6.69 5.19
CA LEU A 118 -3.64 -7.76 4.22
C LEU A 118 -4.98 -8.14 3.58
N ALA A 119 -6.03 -8.28 4.36
CA ALA A 119 -7.37 -8.58 3.87
C ALA A 119 -7.88 -7.47 2.94
N ALA A 120 -7.69 -6.20 3.30
CA ALA A 120 -8.08 -5.06 2.47
C ALA A 120 -7.34 -5.07 1.13
N PHE A 121 -6.03 -5.32 1.13
CA PHE A 121 -5.25 -5.47 -0.09
C PHE A 121 -5.81 -6.58 -0.99
N LEU A 122 -6.01 -7.78 -0.43
CA LEU A 122 -6.50 -8.94 -1.16
C LEU A 122 -7.92 -8.73 -1.69
N LEU A 123 -8.80 -8.06 -0.94
CA LEU A 123 -10.16 -7.75 -1.37
C LEU A 123 -10.19 -6.74 -2.52
N LEU A 124 -9.37 -5.69 -2.46
CA LEU A 124 -9.26 -4.71 -3.53
C LEU A 124 -8.70 -5.33 -4.81
N MET A 125 -7.62 -6.12 -4.70
CA MET A 125 -7.07 -6.86 -5.83
C MET A 125 -8.06 -7.90 -6.37
N GLY A 126 -8.77 -8.62 -5.51
CA GLY A 126 -9.80 -9.58 -5.90
C GLY A 126 -10.95 -8.91 -6.65
N TYR A 127 -11.41 -7.75 -6.18
CA TYR A 127 -12.42 -6.95 -6.86
C TYR A 127 -11.96 -6.50 -8.25
N SER A 128 -10.70 -6.05 -8.36
CA SER A 128 -10.17 -5.58 -9.63
C SER A 128 -10.08 -6.70 -10.66
N VAL A 129 -9.59 -7.88 -10.26
CA VAL A 129 -9.57 -9.09 -11.10
C VAL A 129 -10.97 -9.50 -11.58
N VAL A 130 -11.99 -9.43 -10.72
CA VAL A 130 -13.37 -9.78 -11.10
C VAL A 130 -13.94 -8.78 -12.10
N ARG A 131 -13.59 -7.49 -11.96
CA ARG A 131 -14.07 -6.42 -12.85
C ARG A 131 -13.37 -6.39 -14.20
N SER A 132 -12.12 -6.85 -14.28
CA SER A 132 -11.35 -6.90 -15.53
C SER A 132 -11.70 -8.09 -16.44
N ARG A 133 -12.60 -8.99 -15.99
CA ARG A 133 -13.22 -10.05 -16.82
C ARG A 133 -14.48 -9.54 -17.51
#